data_AF-A0A9D5II55-F1
#
_entry.id   AF-A0A9D5II55-F1
#
_cell.length_a   1.000
_cell.length_b   1.000
_cell.length_c   1.000
_cell.angle_alpha   90.00
_cell.angle_beta   90.00
_cell.angle_gamma   90.00
#
_symmetry.space_group_name_H-M   'P 1'
#
loop_
_entity.id
_entity.type
_entity.pdbx_description
1 polymer ?
#
loop_
_entity_poly.entity_id
_entity_poly.type
_entity_poly.pdbx_seq_one_letter_code
_entity_poly.pdbx_strand_id
1 'polypeptide(L)'
;MRLLQPLFALFASATDRELTRVVEYLKAENRILRDQLPAPITLTNRERSRLIKLGKRVGSALKDLITIVSYRRFTRWVAAGDGNPTPLSLNQA
;
A
#
# COMPACT_ATOMS: atom_id res chain seq x y z
N MET A 1 18.63 -15.79 -29.44
CA MET A 1 17.91 -15.80 -28.14
C MET A 1 16.44 -15.38 -28.30
N ARG A 2 15.62 -16.14 -29.07
CA ARG A 2 14.20 -15.78 -29.34
C ARG A 2 13.20 -16.89 -28.98
N LEU A 3 13.72 -18.10 -28.69
CA LEU A 3 12.94 -19.28 -28.34
C LEU A 3 12.53 -19.32 -26.85
N LEU A 4 13.26 -18.63 -25.98
CA LEU A 4 12.99 -18.60 -24.54
C LEU A 4 12.02 -17.48 -24.11
N GLN A 5 11.79 -16.48 -24.97
CA GLN A 5 10.86 -15.38 -24.69
C GLN A 5 9.43 -15.84 -24.35
N PRO A 6 8.77 -16.73 -25.13
CA PRO A 6 7.41 -17.17 -24.79
C PRO A 6 7.37 -17.97 -23.48
N LEU A 7 8.43 -18.72 -23.15
CA LEU A 7 8.55 -19.44 -21.89
C LEU A 7 8.70 -18.48 -20.70
N PHE A 8 9.55 -17.46 -20.82
CA PHE A 8 9.69 -16.43 -19.78
C PHE A 8 8.41 -15.60 -19.61
N ALA A 9 7.70 -15.29 -20.70
CA ALA A 9 6.40 -14.62 -20.64
C ALA A 9 5.35 -15.50 -19.94
N LEU A 10 5.36 -16.82 -20.20
CA LEU A 10 4.50 -17.78 -19.51
C LEU A 10 4.82 -17.81 -18.01
N PHE A 11 6.09 -17.93 -17.62
CA PHE A 11 6.49 -17.90 -16.21
C PHE A 11 6.13 -16.58 -15.54
N ALA A 12 6.42 -15.43 -16.17
CA ALA A 12 6.01 -14.12 -15.66
C ALA A 12 4.49 -14.05 -15.44
N SER A 13 3.69 -14.53 -16.41
CA SER A 13 2.23 -14.54 -16.28
C SER A 13 1.72 -15.49 -15.19
N ALA A 14 2.41 -16.62 -14.97
CA ALA A 14 2.07 -17.56 -13.91
C ALA A 14 2.38 -16.95 -12.53
N THR A 15 3.54 -16.30 -12.40
CA THR A 15 3.95 -15.56 -11.20
C THR A 15 3.02 -14.38 -10.92
N ASP A 16 2.58 -13.64 -11.94
CA ASP A 16 1.61 -12.54 -11.79
C ASP A 16 0.25 -13.04 -11.29
N ARG A 17 -0.22 -14.18 -11.79
CA ARG A 17 -1.47 -14.82 -11.33
C ARG A 17 -1.37 -15.25 -9.87
N GLU A 18 -0.25 -15.84 -9.48
CA GLU A 18 -0.01 -16.24 -8.09
C GLU A 18 0.04 -15.02 -7.16
N LEU A 19 0.77 -13.98 -7.55
CA LEU A 19 0.83 -12.71 -6.82
C LEU A 19 -0.56 -12.07 -6.68
N THR A 20 -1.37 -12.12 -7.75
CA THR A 20 -2.75 -11.61 -7.72
C THR A 20 -3.58 -12.31 -6.66
N ARG A 21 -3.54 -13.64 -6.59
CA ARG A 21 -4.28 -14.42 -5.57
C ARG A 21 -3.86 -14.05 -4.15
N VAL A 22 -2.55 -13.89 -3.92
CA VAL A 22 -2.02 -13.46 -2.61
C VAL A 22 -2.54 -12.07 -2.24
N VAL A 23 -2.52 -11.13 -3.18
CA VAL A 23 -3.05 -9.78 -2.94
C VAL A 23 -4.55 -9.80 -2.67
N GLU A 24 -5.33 -10.59 -3.41
CA GLU A 24 -6.77 -10.75 -3.20
C GLU A 24 -7.09 -11.30 -1.82
N TYR A 25 -6.39 -12.36 -1.41
CA TYR A 25 -6.53 -12.93 -0.07
C TYR A 25 -6.21 -11.90 1.02
N LEU A 26 -5.07 -11.20 0.91
CA LEU A 26 -4.67 -10.19 1.88
C LEU A 26 -5.62 -8.98 1.91
N LYS A 27 -6.24 -8.62 0.77
CA LYS A 27 -7.29 -7.59 0.74
C LYS A 27 -8.53 -8.04 1.50
N ALA A 28 -8.95 -9.29 1.33
CA ALA A 28 -10.11 -9.85 2.04
C ALA A 28 -9.85 -9.92 3.55
N GLU A 29 -8.68 -10.41 3.96
CA GLU A 29 -8.27 -10.47 5.37
C GLU A 29 -8.22 -9.07 5.99
N ASN A 30 -7.59 -8.09 5.33
CA ASN A 30 -7.56 -6.71 5.79
C ASN A 30 -8.97 -6.10 5.92
N ARG A 31 -9.93 -6.50 5.09
CA ARG A 31 -11.33 -6.05 5.20
C ARG A 31 -12.00 -6.63 6.44
N ILE A 32 -11.88 -7.94 6.65
CA ILE A 32 -12.40 -8.61 7.85
C ILE A 32 -11.80 -7.96 9.11
N LEU A 33 -10.48 -7.76 9.14
CA LEU A 33 -9.82 -7.11 10.28
C LEU A 33 -10.36 -5.69 10.53
N ARG A 34 -10.60 -4.92 9.46
CA ARG A 34 -11.20 -3.58 9.57
C ARG A 34 -12.61 -3.61 10.11
N ASP A 35 -13.42 -4.58 9.70
CA ASP A 35 -14.81 -4.72 10.16
C ASP A 35 -14.89 -5.12 11.66
N GLN A 36 -13.83 -5.74 12.20
CA GLN A 36 -13.72 -6.09 13.62
C GLN A 36 -13.19 -4.96 14.51
N LEU A 37 -12.68 -3.87 13.95
CA LEU A 37 -12.10 -2.76 14.72
C LEU A 37 -13.21 -1.80 15.20
N PRO A 38 -13.35 -1.56 16.52
CA PRO A 38 -14.44 -0.74 17.08
C PRO A 38 -14.24 0.77 16.89
N ALA A 39 -13.06 1.23 16.48
CA ALA A 39 -12.70 2.64 16.41
C ALA A 39 -11.99 3.03 15.10
N PRO A 40 -12.06 4.31 14.68
CA PRO A 40 -11.31 4.82 13.54
C PRO A 40 -9.79 4.68 13.78
N ILE A 41 -9.09 4.03 12.84
CA ILE A 41 -7.63 3.87 12.90
C ILE A 41 -6.96 5.24 12.79
N THR A 42 -6.36 5.71 13.88
CA THR A 42 -5.52 6.91 13.88
C THR A 42 -4.10 6.51 13.53
N LEU A 43 -3.58 7.03 12.42
CA LEU A 43 -2.23 6.75 11.96
C LEU A 43 -1.23 7.68 12.62
N THR A 44 -0.17 7.12 13.17
CA THR A 44 1.01 7.85 13.60
C THR A 44 1.78 8.42 12.39
N ASN A 45 2.60 9.45 12.63
CA ASN A 45 3.46 10.01 11.57
C ASN A 45 4.40 8.96 10.96
N ARG A 46 4.89 8.01 11.77
CA ARG A 46 5.75 6.91 11.29
C ARG A 46 5.01 5.99 10.33
N GLU A 47 3.79 5.60 10.67
CA GLU A 47 2.95 4.75 9.81
C GLU A 47 2.56 5.49 8.53
N ARG A 48 2.22 6.77 8.63
CA ARG A 48 1.97 7.66 7.49
C ARG A 48 3.16 7.68 6.53
N SER A 49 4.37 7.93 7.01
CA SER A 49 5.58 7.96 6.18
C SER A 49 5.86 6.60 5.54
N ARG A 50 5.61 5.50 6.24
CA ARG A 50 5.72 4.14 5.69
C ARG A 50 4.73 3.91 4.55
N LEU A 51 3.47 4.32 4.72
CA LEU A 51 2.45 4.23 3.67
C LEU A 51 2.83 5.06 2.45
N ILE A 52 3.32 6.29 2.64
CA ILE A 52 3.79 7.15 1.53
C ILE A 52 4.94 6.48 0.77
N LYS A 53 5.95 5.96 1.49
CA LYS A 53 7.12 5.32 0.88
C LYS A 53 6.75 4.09 0.04
N LEU A 54 5.87 3.24 0.56
CA LEU A 54 5.43 2.03 -0.14
C LEU A 54 4.43 2.36 -1.26
N GLY A 55 3.46 3.24 -0.99
CA GLY A 55 2.43 3.62 -1.95
C GLY A 55 2.99 4.29 -3.20
N LYS A 56 4.06 5.10 -3.09
CA LYS A 56 4.76 5.67 -4.25
C LYS A 56 5.33 4.60 -5.19
N ARG A 57 5.76 3.45 -4.66
CA ARG A 57 6.32 2.34 -5.46
C ARG A 57 5.24 1.54 -6.18
N VAL A 58 4.04 1.46 -5.61
CA VAL A 58 2.88 0.78 -6.21
C VAL A 58 2.30 1.59 -7.38
N GLY A 59 2.38 2.91 -7.33
CA GLY A 59 1.92 3.77 -8.42
C GLY A 59 0.38 3.83 -8.54
N SER A 60 -0.14 3.83 -9.77
CA SER A 60 -1.57 4.01 -10.07
C SER A 60 -2.45 2.90 -9.48
N ALA A 61 -1.94 1.66 -9.42
CA ALA A 61 -2.64 0.51 -8.86
C ALA A 61 -2.98 0.66 -7.36
N LEU A 62 -2.35 1.61 -6.65
CA LEU A 62 -2.64 1.87 -5.25
C LEU A 62 -4.10 2.27 -5.01
N LYS A 63 -4.74 2.94 -5.98
CA LYS A 63 -6.14 3.38 -5.86
C LYS A 63 -7.09 2.21 -5.56
N ASP A 64 -6.82 1.05 -6.13
CA ASP A 64 -7.66 -0.16 -5.98
C ASP A 64 -7.22 -1.06 -4.82
N LEU A 65 -6.09 -0.72 -4.17
CA LEU A 65 -5.52 -1.46 -3.04
C LEU A 65 -5.69 -0.74 -1.71
N ILE A 66 -5.74 0.59 -1.71
CA ILE A 66 -5.70 1.38 -0.48
C ILE A 66 -7.02 1.27 0.29
N THR A 67 -6.99 0.61 1.45
CA THR A 67 -8.17 0.41 2.31
C THR A 67 -8.10 1.23 3.60
N ILE A 68 -6.90 1.52 4.10
CA ILE A 68 -6.71 2.17 5.40
C ILE A 68 -7.07 3.66 5.38
N VAL A 69 -6.66 4.38 4.35
CA VAL A 69 -6.95 5.80 4.15
C VAL A 69 -7.54 6.03 2.77
N SER A 70 -8.35 7.08 2.63
CA SER A 70 -8.84 7.44 1.30
C SER A 70 -7.68 7.82 0.38
N TYR A 71 -7.78 7.42 -0.90
CA TYR A 71 -6.79 7.75 -1.92
C TYR A 71 -6.52 9.26 -2.00
N ARG A 72 -7.57 10.09 -1.84
CA ARG A 72 -7.44 11.56 -1.78
C ARG A 72 -6.58 12.05 -0.62
N ARG A 73 -6.70 11.43 0.55
CA ARG A 73 -5.88 11.80 1.72
C ARG A 73 -4.43 11.42 1.51
N PHE A 74 -4.19 10.24 0.92
CA PHE A 74 -2.87 9.79 0.54
C PHE A 74 -2.18 10.73 -0.45
N THR A 75 -2.86 11.12 -1.54
CA THR A 75 -2.27 12.01 -2.55
C THR A 75 -1.96 13.40 -1.99
N ARG A 76 -2.79 13.91 -1.06
CA ARG A 76 -2.48 15.14 -0.33
C ARG A 76 -1.20 15.03 0.49
N TRP A 77 -0.98 13.91 1.19
CA TRP A 77 0.28 13.70 1.93
C TRP A 77 1.49 13.61 0.99
N VAL A 78 1.34 12.92 -0.14
CA VAL A 78 2.40 12.86 -1.16
C VAL A 78 2.77 14.27 -1.65
N ALA A 79 1.78 15.11 -1.94
CA ALA A 79 1.97 16.47 -2.41
C ALA A 79 2.56 17.41 -1.34
N ALA A 80 2.18 17.23 -0.07
CA ALA A 80 2.66 18.02 1.05
C ALA A 80 4.12 17.70 1.47
N GLY A 81 4.76 16.69 0.86
CA GLY A 81 6.11 16.26 1.27
C GLY A 81 6.15 15.58 2.64
N ASP A 82 4.99 15.17 3.15
CA ASP A 82 4.71 14.66 4.50
C ASP A 82 5.41 13.34 4.88
N GLY A 83 6.23 12.79 3.97
CA GLY A 83 7.01 11.57 4.17
C GLY A 83 8.33 11.77 4.91
N ASN A 84 8.75 13.01 5.16
CA ASN A 84 9.87 13.30 6.05
C ASN A 84 9.35 13.31 7.50
N PRO A 85 9.86 12.46 8.42
CA PRO A 85 9.51 12.60 9.81
C PRO A 85 10.11 13.91 10.31
N THR A 86 9.33 14.99 10.34
CA THR A 86 9.62 16.06 11.29
C THR A 86 9.58 15.38 12.65
N PRO A 87 10.69 15.33 13.42
CA PRO A 87 10.65 14.80 14.76
C PRO A 87 9.60 15.63 15.49
N LEU A 88 8.50 14.98 15.88
CA LEU A 88 7.56 15.58 16.81
C LEU A 88 8.41 16.00 18.00
N SER A 89 8.53 17.31 18.17
CA SER A 89 9.12 17.94 19.33
C SER A 89 8.56 17.22 20.56
N LEU A 90 9.48 16.65 21.35
CA LEU A 90 9.26 16.34 22.75
C LEU A 90 8.62 17.56 23.41
N ASN A 91 7.29 17.57 23.49
CA ASN A 91 6.47 18.36 24.40
C ASN A 91 5.02 18.22 23.94
N GLN A 92 4.32 17.29 24.58
CA GLN A 92 2.99 17.48 25.18
C GLN A 92 2.40 16.12 25.57
N ALA A 93 2.74 15.67 26.77
CA ALA A 93 1.87 15.07 27.79
C ALA A 93 2.75 14.74 29.01
#